data_AF-A0A0G0LHB6-F1
#
_entry.id   AF-A0A0G0LHB6-F1
#
_cell.length_a   1.000
_cell.length_b   1.000
_cell.length_c   1.000
_cell.angle_alpha   90.00
_cell.angle_beta   90.00
_cell.angle_gamma   90.00
#
_symmetry.space_group_name_H-M   'P 1'
#
loop_
_entity.id
_entity.type
_entity.pdbx_description
1 polymer ?
#
loop_
_entity_poly.entity_id
_entity_poly.type
_entity_poly.pdbx_seq_one_letter_code
_entity_poly.pdbx_strand_id
1 'polypeptide(L)'
;MYYYILAPQKGKAYIRQEKIKDILGDLGIAGETVSPSPARTIEELTHLGVIKGYSTIVAVGPEGLANKVITVLASQKTAKNVVLGIIPDNFDSVIAQKIGVKDLYSACNALKERRLETMDICQIEPNKFFLTEAIVESFRNQEVYFSIDNLKGKVMVNRIVIKPGLEIFFHDKSLEGSTPSRFFRWLFGKKQVDIFSSNFRTKRVRLESQNNLPVKVSGEIVAKMPVTINNRSRILKIIVARDKIKTKN
;
A
#
# COMPACT_ATOMS: atom_id res chain seq x y z
N MET A 1 -13.14 5.97 -20.08
CA MET A 1 -13.57 4.55 -20.03
C MET A 1 -12.80 3.81 -18.96
N TYR A 2 -13.46 2.88 -18.27
CA TYR A 2 -12.92 2.12 -17.13
C TYR A 2 -12.59 0.68 -17.54
N TYR A 3 -11.51 0.14 -16.98
CA TYR A 3 -11.09 -1.26 -17.12
C TYR A 3 -10.96 -1.87 -15.72
N TYR A 4 -11.84 -2.79 -15.37
CA TYR A 4 -11.95 -3.37 -14.04
C TYR A 4 -11.21 -4.70 -13.98
N ILE A 5 -10.24 -4.80 -13.08
CA ILE A 5 -9.52 -6.04 -12.77
C ILE A 5 -10.10 -6.58 -11.45
N LEU A 6 -10.90 -7.63 -11.58
CA LEU A 6 -11.65 -8.26 -10.50
C LEU A 6 -10.86 -9.44 -9.93
N ALA A 7 -10.74 -9.52 -8.61
CA ALA A 7 -10.13 -10.68 -7.95
C ALA A 7 -10.85 -12.00 -8.33
N PRO A 8 -10.14 -13.16 -8.36
CA PRO A 8 -10.71 -14.47 -8.67
C PRO A 8 -11.91 -14.86 -7.80
N GLN A 9 -12.83 -15.61 -8.41
CA GLN A 9 -14.17 -15.90 -7.88
C GLN A 9 -14.23 -17.20 -7.07
N LYS A 10 -14.75 -17.16 -5.82
CA LYS A 10 -15.51 -18.24 -5.15
C LYS A 10 -16.47 -17.69 -4.08
N GLY A 11 -17.67 -18.25 -3.97
CA GLY A 11 -18.61 -18.00 -2.86
C GLY A 11 -19.02 -16.53 -2.68
N LYS A 12 -18.85 -16.00 -1.46
CA LYS A 12 -19.25 -14.61 -1.09
C LYS A 12 -18.60 -13.52 -1.97
N ALA A 13 -17.43 -13.80 -2.56
CA ALA A 13 -16.76 -12.86 -3.45
C ALA A 13 -17.55 -12.62 -4.75
N TYR A 14 -18.23 -13.65 -5.28
CA TYR A 14 -19.04 -13.55 -6.49
C TYR A 14 -20.24 -12.62 -6.31
N ILE A 15 -21.00 -12.82 -5.23
CA ILE A 15 -22.16 -11.98 -4.89
C ILE A 15 -21.76 -10.51 -4.75
N ARG A 16 -20.58 -10.24 -4.18
CA ARG A 16 -20.07 -8.88 -4.05
C ARG A 16 -19.79 -8.24 -5.41
N GLN A 17 -19.26 -8.99 -6.38
CA GLN A 17 -18.95 -8.44 -7.70
C GLN A 17 -20.20 -8.14 -8.52
N GLU A 18 -21.24 -8.98 -8.44
CA GLU A 18 -22.53 -8.66 -9.06
C GLU A 18 -23.11 -7.37 -8.48
N LYS A 19 -23.10 -7.22 -7.15
CA LYS A 19 -23.49 -5.95 -6.50
C LYS A 19 -22.67 -4.75 -6.97
N ILE A 20 -21.36 -4.92 -7.21
CA ILE A 20 -20.53 -3.85 -7.76
C ILE A 20 -21.02 -3.47 -9.17
N LYS A 21 -21.26 -4.46 -10.03
CA LYS A 21 -21.75 -4.21 -11.40
C LYS A 21 -23.11 -3.52 -11.40
N ASP A 22 -24.03 -3.95 -10.54
CA ASP A 22 -25.35 -3.33 -10.39
C ASP A 22 -25.22 -1.86 -10.01
N ILE A 23 -24.46 -1.55 -8.94
CA ILE A 23 -24.23 -0.17 -8.49
C ILE A 23 -23.55 0.67 -9.58
N LEU A 24 -22.55 0.11 -10.28
CA LEU A 24 -21.88 0.82 -11.37
C LEU A 24 -22.85 1.10 -12.54
N GLY A 25 -23.73 0.15 -12.86
CA GLY A 25 -24.80 0.30 -13.84
C GLY A 25 -25.77 1.42 -13.48
N ASP A 26 -26.25 1.43 -12.23
CA ASP A 26 -27.15 2.47 -11.70
C ASP A 26 -26.50 3.86 -11.72
N LEU A 27 -25.18 3.93 -11.49
CA LEU A 27 -24.40 5.16 -11.55
C LEU A 27 -24.05 5.58 -12.99
N GLY A 28 -24.40 4.78 -14.01
CA GLY A 28 -24.12 5.04 -15.42
C GLY A 28 -22.64 4.87 -15.81
N ILE A 29 -21.87 4.08 -15.05
CA ILE A 29 -20.44 3.88 -15.28
C ILE A 29 -20.20 2.59 -16.08
N ALA A 30 -19.87 2.75 -17.36
CA ALA A 30 -19.50 1.63 -18.21
C ALA A 30 -17.99 1.29 -18.16
N GLY A 31 -17.65 0.03 -18.41
CA GLY A 31 -16.28 -0.41 -18.60
C GLY A 31 -16.15 -1.92 -18.87
N GLU A 32 -14.95 -2.35 -19.26
CA GLU A 32 -14.62 -3.76 -19.49
C GLU A 32 -14.18 -4.39 -18.17
N THR A 33 -14.72 -5.57 -17.86
CA THR A 33 -14.35 -6.34 -16.67
C THR A 33 -13.51 -7.56 -17.04
N VAL A 34 -12.40 -7.78 -16.34
CA VAL A 34 -11.55 -8.96 -16.48
C VAL A 34 -11.21 -9.55 -15.12
N SER A 35 -10.87 -10.83 -15.07
CA SER A 35 -10.37 -11.51 -13.88
C SER A 35 -9.09 -12.26 -14.20
N PRO A 36 -8.11 -12.31 -13.28
CA PRO A 36 -6.90 -13.10 -13.47
C PRO A 36 -7.21 -14.60 -13.42
N SER A 37 -6.39 -15.36 -14.13
CA SER A 37 -6.48 -16.82 -14.24
C SER A 37 -5.07 -17.42 -14.21
N PRO A 38 -4.92 -18.75 -14.11
CA PRO A 38 -3.60 -19.37 -14.22
C PRO A 38 -2.84 -19.00 -15.51
N ALA A 39 -3.55 -18.63 -16.57
CA ALA A 39 -2.97 -18.25 -17.86
C ALA A 39 -2.76 -16.73 -18.01
N ARG A 40 -3.33 -15.90 -17.12
CA ARG A 40 -3.24 -14.43 -17.19
C ARG A 40 -3.13 -13.80 -15.81
N THR A 41 -1.99 -13.18 -15.57
CA THR A 41 -1.67 -12.50 -14.30
C THR A 41 -2.34 -11.13 -14.19
N ILE A 42 -2.38 -10.56 -12.98
CA ILE A 42 -2.90 -9.21 -12.74
C ILE A 42 -2.06 -8.18 -13.51
N GLU A 43 -0.75 -8.39 -13.55
CA GLU A 43 0.21 -7.53 -14.22
C GLU A 43 -0.01 -7.50 -15.74
N GLU A 44 -0.21 -8.67 -16.35
CA GLU A 44 -0.52 -8.79 -17.78
C GLU A 44 -1.88 -8.15 -18.13
N LEU A 45 -2.91 -8.39 -17.31
CA LEU A 45 -4.22 -7.76 -17.52
C LEU A 45 -4.14 -6.23 -17.39
N THR A 46 -3.37 -5.73 -16.43
CA THR A 46 -3.13 -4.29 -16.28
C THR A 46 -2.46 -3.72 -17.52
N HIS A 47 -1.40 -4.38 -18.00
CA HIS A 47 -0.68 -3.98 -19.20
C HIS A 47 -1.58 -3.98 -20.45
N LEU A 48 -2.43 -5.01 -20.61
CA LEU A 48 -3.42 -5.08 -21.69
C LEU A 48 -4.42 -3.93 -21.62
N GLY A 49 -4.92 -3.59 -20.43
CA GLY A 49 -5.80 -2.44 -20.23
C GLY A 49 -5.13 -1.13 -20.66
N VAL A 50 -3.86 -0.93 -20.32
CA VAL A 50 -3.07 0.24 -20.75
C VAL A 50 -2.91 0.27 -22.28
N ILE A 51 -2.51 -0.84 -22.90
CA ILE A 51 -2.32 -0.95 -24.36
C ILE A 51 -3.62 -0.70 -25.12
N LYS A 52 -4.75 -1.22 -24.62
CA LYS A 52 -6.08 -0.98 -25.19
C LYS A 52 -6.52 0.50 -25.09
N GLY A 53 -5.75 1.36 -24.42
CA GLY A 53 -6.03 2.79 -24.33
C GLY A 53 -7.02 3.15 -23.22
N TYR A 54 -7.26 2.27 -22.24
CA TYR A 54 -8.13 2.61 -21.13
C TYR A 54 -7.52 3.71 -20.26
N SER A 55 -8.25 4.83 -20.17
CA SER A 55 -7.88 5.98 -19.33
C SER A 55 -7.85 5.68 -17.82
N THR A 56 -8.51 4.60 -17.38
CA THR A 56 -8.66 4.25 -15.97
C THR A 56 -8.60 2.74 -15.78
N ILE A 57 -7.68 2.28 -14.95
CA ILE A 57 -7.63 0.89 -14.49
C ILE A 57 -8.15 0.84 -13.06
N VAL A 58 -9.12 -0.02 -12.78
CA VAL A 58 -9.75 -0.17 -11.48
C VAL A 58 -9.37 -1.51 -10.88
N ALA A 59 -8.68 -1.49 -9.75
CA ALA A 59 -8.42 -2.67 -8.93
C ALA A 59 -9.65 -2.97 -8.06
N VAL A 60 -10.25 -4.15 -8.22
CA VAL A 60 -11.44 -4.55 -7.45
C VAL A 60 -11.13 -5.81 -6.65
N GLY A 61 -10.90 -5.65 -5.34
CA GLY A 61 -10.57 -6.74 -4.43
C GLY A 61 -9.53 -6.40 -3.35
N PRO A 62 -8.66 -7.34 -2.96
CA PRO A 62 -7.73 -7.17 -1.85
C PRO A 62 -6.61 -6.18 -2.17
N GLU A 63 -6.00 -5.64 -1.11
CA GLU A 63 -4.91 -4.66 -1.23
C GLU A 63 -3.73 -5.17 -2.08
N GLY A 64 -3.42 -6.47 -2.00
CA GLY A 64 -2.38 -7.09 -2.84
C GLY A 64 -2.67 -6.99 -4.35
N LEU A 65 -3.93 -7.05 -4.77
CA LEU A 65 -4.31 -6.84 -6.17
C LEU A 65 -4.06 -5.38 -6.57
N ALA A 66 -4.49 -4.43 -5.74
CA ALA A 66 -4.24 -3.01 -5.98
C ALA A 66 -2.74 -2.70 -6.05
N ASN A 67 -1.91 -3.31 -5.19
CA ASN A 67 -0.47 -3.11 -5.19
C ASN A 67 0.21 -3.60 -6.49
N LYS A 68 -0.26 -4.71 -7.06
CA LYS A 68 0.22 -5.23 -8.35
C LYS A 68 -0.15 -4.28 -9.49
N VAL A 69 -1.38 -3.77 -9.50
CA VAL A 69 -1.81 -2.74 -10.48
C VAL A 69 -0.95 -1.47 -10.33
N ILE A 70 -0.74 -0.98 -9.11
CA ILE A 70 0.13 0.18 -8.82
C ILE A 70 1.54 -0.04 -9.39
N THR A 71 2.12 -1.22 -9.16
CA THR A 71 3.46 -1.56 -9.64
C THR A 71 3.57 -1.46 -11.16
N VAL A 72 2.57 -1.96 -11.89
CA VAL A 72 2.54 -1.85 -13.36
C VAL A 72 2.38 -0.40 -13.82
N LEU A 73 1.40 0.32 -13.27
CA LEU A 73 1.12 1.71 -13.65
C LEU A 73 2.31 2.65 -13.35
N ALA A 74 3.04 2.40 -12.26
CA ALA A 74 4.18 3.20 -11.86
C ALA A 74 5.46 2.90 -12.65
N SER A 75 5.63 1.66 -13.11
CA SER A 75 6.84 1.22 -13.82
C SER A 75 6.81 1.51 -15.32
N GLN A 76 5.63 1.55 -15.93
CA GLN A 76 5.48 1.65 -17.38
C GLN A 76 5.31 3.09 -17.86
N LYS A 77 6.16 3.52 -18.80
CA LYS A 77 6.04 4.85 -19.42
C LYS A 77 4.71 5.06 -20.14
N THR A 78 4.17 4.01 -20.76
CA THR A 78 2.87 4.01 -21.45
C THR A 78 1.70 4.28 -20.50
N ALA A 79 1.86 3.97 -19.20
CA ALA A 79 0.83 4.15 -18.19
C ALA A 79 0.84 5.56 -17.55
N LYS A 80 1.73 6.48 -17.95
CA LYS A 80 1.91 7.81 -17.33
C LYS A 80 0.62 8.65 -17.19
N ASN A 81 -0.33 8.46 -18.10
CA ASN A 81 -1.61 9.19 -18.11
C ASN A 81 -2.80 8.38 -17.63
N VAL A 82 -2.57 7.13 -17.25
CA VAL A 82 -3.61 6.22 -16.78
C VAL A 82 -3.89 6.49 -15.31
N VAL A 83 -5.17 6.53 -14.97
CA VAL A 83 -5.64 6.77 -13.61
C VAL A 83 -5.93 5.44 -12.92
N LEU A 84 -5.54 5.30 -11.66
CA LEU A 84 -5.92 4.18 -10.81
C LEU A 84 -7.27 4.45 -10.12
N GLY A 85 -8.21 3.51 -10.22
CA GLY A 85 -9.35 3.41 -9.32
C GLY A 85 -9.21 2.19 -8.41
N ILE A 86 -9.85 2.21 -7.25
CA ILE A 86 -9.82 1.07 -6.31
C ILE A 86 -11.20 0.88 -5.71
N ILE A 87 -11.69 -0.36 -5.75
CA ILE A 87 -12.84 -0.83 -4.96
C ILE A 87 -12.31 -1.93 -4.03
N PRO A 88 -12.00 -1.62 -2.76
CA PRO A 88 -11.41 -2.60 -1.84
C PRO A 88 -12.44 -3.64 -1.40
N ASP A 89 -11.97 -4.84 -1.04
CA ASP A 89 -12.78 -5.87 -0.39
C ASP A 89 -12.94 -5.62 1.13
N ASN A 90 -11.94 -5.00 1.75
CA ASN A 90 -11.93 -4.57 3.14
C ASN A 90 -11.88 -3.03 3.24
N PHE A 91 -12.96 -2.42 3.72
CA PHE A 91 -13.07 -0.96 3.88
C PHE A 91 -12.35 -0.40 5.12
N ASP A 92 -11.90 -1.27 6.03
CA ASP A 92 -11.06 -0.88 7.16
C ASP A 92 -9.57 -0.89 6.83
N SER A 93 -9.20 -1.35 5.62
CA SER A 93 -7.81 -1.42 5.18
C SER A 93 -7.14 -0.04 5.06
N VAL A 94 -5.81 -0.02 5.17
CA VAL A 94 -5.02 1.21 5.02
C VAL A 94 -5.26 1.87 3.67
N ILE A 95 -5.40 1.06 2.61
CA ILE A 95 -5.67 1.59 1.26
C ILE A 95 -7.06 2.22 1.15
N ALA A 96 -8.09 1.63 1.77
CA ALA A 96 -9.45 2.17 1.77
C ALA A 96 -9.53 3.52 2.49
N GLN A 97 -8.89 3.61 3.67
CA GLN A 97 -8.77 4.84 4.42
C GLN A 97 -8.04 5.92 3.62
N LYS A 98 -6.94 5.55 2.94
CA LYS A 98 -6.12 6.48 2.16
C LYS A 98 -6.85 7.07 0.95
N ILE A 99 -7.77 6.32 0.33
CA ILE A 99 -8.61 6.81 -0.77
C ILE A 99 -9.97 7.36 -0.30
N GLY A 100 -10.23 7.35 1.00
CA GLY A 100 -11.42 7.94 1.62
C GLY A 100 -12.73 7.14 1.46
N VAL A 101 -12.68 5.86 1.09
CA VAL A 101 -13.87 5.03 0.88
C VAL A 101 -14.21 4.22 2.14
N LYS A 102 -15.50 4.01 2.40
CA LYS A 102 -16.00 3.39 3.64
C LYS A 102 -16.90 2.17 3.41
N ASP A 103 -17.48 2.09 2.22
CA ASP A 103 -18.40 1.05 1.81
C ASP A 103 -18.44 0.95 0.28
N LEU A 104 -19.17 -0.05 -0.21
CA LEU A 104 -19.26 -0.37 -1.64
C LEU A 104 -19.80 0.79 -2.47
N TYR A 105 -20.86 1.42 -1.98
CA TYR A 105 -21.49 2.53 -2.67
C TYR A 105 -20.55 3.74 -2.73
N SER A 106 -19.88 4.06 -1.62
CA SER A 106 -18.89 5.14 -1.56
C SER A 106 -17.72 4.94 -2.53
N ALA A 107 -17.26 3.69 -2.71
CA ALA A 107 -16.19 3.37 -3.66
C ALA A 107 -16.67 3.50 -5.12
N CYS A 108 -17.84 2.96 -5.46
CA CYS A 108 -18.42 3.13 -6.79
C CYS A 108 -18.73 4.61 -7.09
N ASN A 109 -19.24 5.35 -6.11
CA ASN A 109 -19.52 6.77 -6.25
C ASN A 109 -18.22 7.60 -6.41
N ALA A 110 -17.13 7.23 -5.73
CA ALA A 110 -15.82 7.85 -5.98
C ALA A 110 -15.40 7.72 -7.45
N LEU A 111 -15.64 6.56 -8.08
CA LEU A 111 -15.38 6.37 -9.52
C LEU A 111 -16.23 7.28 -10.40
N LYS A 112 -17.50 7.52 -10.02
CA LYS A 112 -18.39 8.46 -10.72
C LYS A 112 -17.88 9.90 -10.66
N GLU A 113 -17.59 10.37 -9.45
CA GLU A 113 -17.13 11.74 -9.19
C GLU A 113 -15.73 11.99 -9.76
N ARG A 114 -14.93 10.92 -9.89
CA ARG A 114 -13.62 10.92 -10.55
C ARG A 114 -12.69 12.02 -10.05
N ARG A 115 -12.71 12.30 -8.74
CA ARG A 115 -11.79 13.25 -8.13
C ARG A 115 -10.38 12.67 -8.15
N LEU A 116 -9.49 13.32 -8.88
CA LEU A 116 -8.12 12.85 -9.08
C LEU A 116 -7.17 13.49 -8.07
N GLU A 117 -6.32 12.66 -7.47
CA GLU A 117 -5.16 13.11 -6.70
C GLU A 117 -3.88 12.48 -7.24
N THR A 118 -2.77 13.20 -7.12
CA THR A 118 -1.43 12.66 -7.40
C THR A 118 -0.78 12.26 -6.09
N MET A 119 -0.47 10.97 -5.94
CA MET A 119 0.14 10.44 -4.74
C MET A 119 1.61 10.11 -4.93
N ASP A 120 2.37 10.33 -3.87
CA ASP A 120 3.71 9.82 -3.69
C ASP A 120 3.64 8.32 -3.38
N ILE A 121 4.54 7.54 -3.99
CA ILE A 121 4.67 6.10 -3.74
C ILE A 121 6.13 5.76 -3.49
N CYS A 122 6.38 4.71 -2.72
CA CYS A 122 7.72 4.21 -2.51
C CYS A 122 8.06 3.15 -3.56
N GLN A 123 9.26 3.23 -4.12
CA GLN A 123 9.83 2.24 -5.02
C GLN A 123 10.87 1.41 -4.28
N ILE A 124 10.71 0.10 -4.32
CA ILE A 124 11.73 -0.89 -3.95
C ILE A 124 12.44 -1.27 -5.26
N GLU A 125 13.75 -1.02 -5.33
CA GLU A 125 14.56 -1.31 -6.50
C GLU A 125 14.56 -2.84 -6.80
N PRO A 126 14.50 -3.26 -8.08
CA PRO A 126 14.48 -2.40 -9.26
C PRO A 126 13.10 -1.81 -9.59
N ASN A 127 12.00 -2.58 -9.52
CA ASN A 127 10.70 -2.18 -10.09
C ASN A 127 9.48 -2.67 -9.28
N LYS A 128 9.56 -2.65 -7.94
CA LYS A 128 8.39 -2.91 -7.08
C LYS A 128 7.96 -1.61 -6.41
N PHE A 129 6.66 -1.43 -6.21
CA PHE A 129 6.12 -0.20 -5.64
C PHE A 129 5.12 -0.51 -4.53
N PHE A 130 4.94 0.45 -3.63
CA PHE A 130 3.89 0.41 -2.62
C PHE A 130 3.35 1.80 -2.27
N LEU A 131 2.06 1.84 -1.95
CA LEU A 131 1.34 3.05 -1.55
C LEU A 131 1.06 3.10 -0.04
N THR A 132 0.99 1.94 0.63
CA THR A 132 0.65 1.81 2.05
C THR A 132 1.90 1.63 2.90
N GLU A 133 2.38 0.41 3.13
CA GLU A 133 3.59 0.17 3.91
C GLU A 133 4.36 -1.05 3.42
N ALA A 134 5.68 -1.04 3.66
CA ALA A 134 6.52 -2.22 3.56
C ALA A 134 7.00 -2.63 4.94
N ILE A 135 6.95 -3.93 5.23
CA ILE A 135 7.31 -4.51 6.53
C ILE A 135 8.40 -5.55 6.33
N VAL A 136 9.45 -5.46 7.13
CA VAL A 136 10.42 -6.54 7.35
C VAL A 136 10.22 -7.04 8.77
N GLU A 137 10.00 -8.34 8.95
CA GLU A 137 9.77 -8.92 10.27
C GLU A 137 10.46 -10.28 10.40
N SER A 138 11.01 -10.54 11.57
CA SER A 138 11.69 -11.78 11.95
C SER A 138 11.28 -12.20 13.37
N PHE A 139 11.35 -13.51 13.65
CA PHE A 139 11.02 -14.05 14.98
C PHE A 139 12.03 -13.68 16.06
N ARG A 140 13.27 -13.40 15.66
CA ARG A 140 14.37 -13.01 16.55
C ARG A 140 14.94 -11.68 16.07
N ASN A 141 15.63 -10.96 16.97
CA ASN A 141 16.37 -9.77 16.57
C ASN A 141 17.43 -10.14 15.53
N GLN A 142 17.45 -9.36 14.46
CA GLN A 142 18.35 -9.51 13.34
C GLN A 142 19.22 -8.29 13.24
N GLU A 143 20.45 -8.54 12.85
CA GLU A 143 21.41 -7.50 12.57
C GLU A 143 21.11 -6.90 11.20
N VAL A 144 20.75 -5.61 11.20
CA VAL A 144 20.42 -4.86 9.99
C VAL A 144 21.38 -3.68 9.84
N TYR A 145 22.04 -3.64 8.69
CA TYR A 145 22.83 -2.50 8.24
C TYR A 145 21.92 -1.57 7.43
N PHE A 146 22.00 -0.27 7.70
CA PHE A 146 21.25 0.73 6.96
C PHE A 146 22.15 1.84 6.45
N SER A 147 21.80 2.38 5.29
CA SER A 147 22.36 3.62 4.75
C SER A 147 21.20 4.55 4.43
N ILE A 148 21.16 5.70 5.12
CA ILE A 148 20.14 6.73 4.98
C ILE A 148 20.88 8.05 4.69
N ASP A 149 20.73 8.58 3.49
CA ASP A 149 21.50 9.76 3.04
C ASP A 149 23.02 9.58 3.30
N ASN A 150 23.61 10.42 4.16
CA ASN A 150 25.03 10.34 4.55
C ASN A 150 25.27 9.52 5.84
N LEU A 151 24.22 9.02 6.48
CA LEU A 151 24.29 8.22 7.69
C LEU A 151 24.37 6.73 7.33
N LYS A 152 25.36 6.05 7.88
CA LYS A 152 25.44 4.59 7.87
C LYS A 152 25.40 4.10 9.29
N GLY A 153 24.66 3.03 9.51
CA GLY A 153 24.51 2.48 10.85
C GLY A 153 24.16 1.01 10.82
N LYS A 154 24.12 0.46 12.02
CA LYS A 154 23.83 -0.94 12.29
C LYS A 154 22.87 -0.97 13.47
N VAL A 155 21.84 -1.80 13.37
CA VAL A 155 20.81 -1.92 14.41
C VAL A 155 20.40 -3.38 14.58
N MET A 156 20.06 -3.75 15.81
CA MET A 156 19.47 -5.04 16.14
C MET A 156 17.96 -4.86 16.27
N VAL A 157 17.19 -5.39 15.32
CA VAL A 157 15.72 -5.26 15.29
C VAL A 157 15.06 -6.54 14.85
N ASN A 158 13.81 -6.75 15.27
CA ASN A 158 12.98 -7.83 14.75
C ASN A 158 11.86 -7.32 13.83
N ARG A 159 11.66 -6.01 13.75
CA ARG A 159 10.68 -5.41 12.84
C ARG A 159 11.16 -4.06 12.31
N ILE A 160 11.00 -3.88 11.00
CA ILE A 160 11.18 -2.60 10.30
C ILE A 160 9.86 -2.28 9.60
N VAL A 161 9.32 -1.09 9.83
CA VAL A 161 8.13 -0.59 9.14
C VAL A 161 8.53 0.62 8.30
N ILE A 162 8.18 0.60 7.02
CA ILE A 162 8.52 1.63 6.05
C ILE A 162 7.22 2.19 5.51
N LYS A 163 6.89 3.41 5.91
CA LYS A 163 5.65 4.11 5.57
C LYS A 163 5.82 5.00 4.32
N PRO A 164 4.74 5.51 3.73
CA PRO A 164 4.80 6.43 2.60
C PRO A 164 5.54 7.71 3.00
N GLY A 165 6.20 8.37 2.04
CA GLY A 165 7.11 9.47 2.35
C GLY A 165 8.44 9.02 2.97
N LEU A 166 8.68 7.70 2.98
CA LEU A 166 9.90 7.02 3.41
C LEU A 166 10.29 7.36 4.86
N GLU A 167 9.28 7.27 5.73
CA GLU A 167 9.45 7.22 7.18
C GLU A 167 9.72 5.77 7.59
N ILE A 168 10.83 5.54 8.27
CA ILE A 168 11.36 4.23 8.60
C ILE A 168 11.38 4.09 10.11
N PHE A 169 10.73 3.05 10.59
CA PHE A 169 10.67 2.71 12.01
C PHE A 169 11.42 1.41 12.23
N PHE A 170 12.47 1.47 13.02
CA PHE A 170 13.20 0.31 13.54
C PHE A 170 12.62 -0.05 14.90
N HIS A 171 12.12 -1.27 15.07
CA HIS A 171 11.51 -1.73 16.32
C HIS A 171 12.23 -2.96 16.87
N ASP A 172 12.49 -2.95 18.17
CA ASP A 172 12.87 -4.12 18.94
C ASP A 172 11.71 -4.57 19.85
N LYS A 173 10.87 -5.49 19.34
CA LYS A 173 9.75 -6.02 20.13
C LYS A 173 10.19 -6.87 21.33
N SER A 174 11.45 -7.32 21.39
CA SER A 174 11.93 -8.12 22.53
C SER A 174 12.00 -7.32 23.83
N LEU A 175 12.10 -5.99 23.72
CA LEU A 175 12.15 -5.07 24.85
C LEU A 175 10.75 -4.55 25.26
N GLU A 176 9.71 -4.84 24.49
CA GLU A 176 8.34 -4.35 24.71
C GLU A 176 7.65 -5.04 25.92
N GLY A 177 8.21 -6.16 26.38
CA GLY A 177 7.65 -7.03 27.43
C GLY A 177 8.37 -7.05 28.80
N SER A 178 9.44 -6.29 29.02
CA SER A 178 10.33 -6.49 30.20
C SER A 178 10.47 -5.26 31.11
N THR A 179 9.42 -4.48 31.36
CA THR A 179 9.48 -3.47 32.44
C THR A 179 8.23 -3.41 33.33
N PRO A 180 8.35 -3.72 34.65
CA PRO A 180 7.35 -3.43 35.70
C PRO A 180 7.03 -1.93 35.89
N SER A 181 7.61 -1.07 35.06
CA SER A 181 7.57 0.38 35.17
C SER A 181 6.24 1.04 34.81
N ARG A 182 5.26 0.28 34.26
CA ARG A 182 3.94 0.82 33.88
C ARG A 182 3.13 1.32 35.10
N PHE A 183 3.32 0.70 36.28
CA PHE A 183 2.59 1.05 37.50
C PHE A 183 3.25 2.23 38.26
N PHE A 184 4.56 2.19 38.47
CA PHE A 184 5.28 3.25 39.21
C PHE A 184 5.39 4.59 38.47
N ARG A 185 5.23 4.63 37.15
CA ARG A 185 5.40 5.86 36.34
C ARG A 185 4.11 6.66 36.12
N TRP A 186 2.92 6.05 36.29
CA TRP A 186 1.65 6.79 36.31
C TRP A 186 1.59 7.80 37.45
N LEU A 187 2.27 7.51 38.58
CA LEU A 187 2.38 8.39 39.74
C LEU A 187 3.33 9.60 39.54
N PHE A 188 4.16 9.61 38.51
CA PHE A 188 5.12 10.70 38.26
C PHE A 188 5.05 11.09 36.78
N GLY A 189 4.25 12.11 36.45
CA GLY A 189 3.86 12.58 35.11
C GLY A 189 4.99 13.03 34.15
N LYS A 190 6.02 12.21 33.96
CA LYS A 190 7.07 12.41 32.95
C LYS A 190 6.64 11.75 31.64
N LYS A 191 6.70 12.54 30.54
CA LYS A 191 6.49 12.05 29.16
C LYS A 191 7.42 10.86 28.89
N GLN A 192 6.84 9.79 28.38
CA GLN A 192 7.52 8.55 28.01
C GLN A 192 8.52 8.85 26.88
N VAL A 193 9.81 8.67 27.12
CA VAL A 193 10.83 8.65 26.05
C VAL A 193 10.80 7.24 25.46
N ASP A 194 10.38 7.10 24.21
CA ASP A 194 10.45 5.83 23.51
C ASP A 194 11.91 5.50 23.24
N ILE A 195 12.42 4.47 23.95
CA ILE A 195 13.79 3.96 23.81
C ILE A 195 13.84 2.69 22.96
N PHE A 196 12.70 2.23 22.43
CA PHE A 196 12.55 0.93 21.76
C PHE A 196 12.33 1.07 20.25
N SER A 197 12.11 2.30 19.79
CA SER A 197 12.02 2.60 18.38
C SER A 197 12.96 3.73 17.96
N SER A 198 13.48 3.61 16.75
CA SER A 198 14.18 4.71 16.07
C SER A 198 13.40 5.05 14.80
N ASN A 199 13.16 6.35 14.59
CA ASN A 199 12.46 6.86 13.42
C ASN A 199 13.40 7.72 12.57
N PHE A 200 13.45 7.43 11.27
CA PHE A 200 14.16 8.22 10.28
C PHE A 200 13.22 8.61 9.16
N ARG A 201 13.39 9.82 8.64
CA ARG A 201 12.72 10.28 7.42
C ARG A 201 13.77 10.66 6.39
N THR A 202 13.66 10.09 5.18
CA THR A 202 14.65 10.30 4.13
C THR A 202 14.01 10.26 2.73
N LYS A 203 14.80 10.44 1.67
CA LYS A 203 14.37 10.22 0.28
C LYS A 203 14.84 8.88 -0.27
N ARG A 204 15.88 8.29 0.33
CA ARG A 204 16.44 7.00 -0.07
C ARG A 204 17.02 6.26 1.13
N VAL A 205 16.67 4.99 1.26
CA VAL A 205 17.26 4.08 2.24
C VAL A 205 17.76 2.82 1.56
N ARG A 206 18.90 2.31 2.00
CA ARG A 206 19.37 0.96 1.70
C ARG A 206 19.38 0.15 2.98
N LEU A 207 18.80 -1.04 2.94
CA LEU A 207 18.74 -1.97 4.07
C LEU A 207 19.41 -3.27 3.66
N GLU A 208 20.31 -3.76 4.50
CA GLU A 208 21.05 -5.00 4.30
C GLU A 208 21.06 -5.83 5.59
N SER A 209 21.05 -7.14 5.45
CA SER A 209 21.06 -8.10 6.55
C SER A 209 21.80 -9.33 6.05
N GLN A 210 22.52 -10.00 6.94
CA GLN A 210 23.18 -11.27 6.61
C GLN A 210 22.17 -12.35 6.24
N ASN A 211 21.00 -12.31 6.90
CA ASN A 211 19.87 -13.15 6.55
C ASN A 211 19.05 -12.46 5.46
N ASN A 212 18.68 -13.17 4.40
CA ASN A 212 17.84 -12.69 3.30
C ASN A 212 16.39 -12.45 3.75
N LEU A 213 16.18 -11.47 4.63
CA LEU A 213 14.89 -11.21 5.25
C LEU A 213 13.88 -10.76 4.19
N PRO A 214 12.63 -11.29 4.24
CA PRO A 214 11.60 -10.94 3.30
C PRO A 214 11.07 -9.54 3.57
N VAL A 215 10.94 -8.75 2.51
CA VAL A 215 10.22 -7.46 2.51
C VAL A 215 8.81 -7.73 2.03
N LYS A 216 7.83 -7.44 2.89
CA LYS A 216 6.41 -7.67 2.62
C LYS A 216 5.68 -6.37 2.35
N VAL A 217 4.78 -6.37 1.38
CA VAL A 217 3.82 -5.29 1.11
C VAL A 217 2.44 -5.93 1.01
N SER A 218 1.47 -5.38 1.75
CA SER A 218 0.10 -5.94 1.82
C SER A 218 0.09 -7.45 2.18
N GLY A 219 1.03 -7.87 3.03
CA GLY A 219 1.20 -9.27 3.45
C GLY A 219 1.97 -10.18 2.48
N GLU A 220 2.17 -9.78 1.22
CA GLU A 220 2.88 -10.56 0.21
C GLU A 220 4.39 -10.23 0.20
N ILE A 221 5.25 -11.24 0.00
CA ILE A 221 6.70 -11.01 -0.17
C ILE A 221 6.94 -10.39 -1.55
N VAL A 222 7.43 -9.16 -1.58
CA VAL A 222 7.71 -8.43 -2.83
C VAL A 222 9.21 -8.36 -3.17
N ALA A 223 10.07 -8.50 -2.16
CA ALA A 223 11.52 -8.50 -2.29
C ALA A 223 12.17 -9.24 -1.10
N LYS A 224 13.49 -9.43 -1.17
CA LYS A 224 14.33 -9.88 -0.05
C LYS A 224 15.51 -8.94 0.09
N MET A 225 16.02 -8.77 1.29
CA MET A 225 17.23 -7.97 1.54
C MET A 225 18.45 -8.59 0.83
N PRO A 226 19.41 -7.77 0.34
CA PRO A 226 19.48 -6.32 0.44
C PRO A 226 18.48 -5.59 -0.47
N VAL A 227 17.90 -4.49 0.02
CA VAL A 227 16.97 -3.66 -0.76
C VAL A 227 17.33 -2.18 -0.69
N THR A 228 17.11 -1.47 -1.79
CA THR A 228 17.12 -0.01 -1.82
C THR A 228 15.70 0.48 -2.05
N ILE A 229 15.27 1.45 -1.25
CA ILE A 229 13.92 2.01 -1.29
C ILE A 229 14.02 3.52 -1.42
N ASN A 230 13.22 4.09 -2.32
CA ASN A 230 13.22 5.52 -2.61
C ASN A 230 11.80 6.05 -2.76
N ASN A 231 11.57 7.29 -2.33
CA ASN A 231 10.27 7.94 -2.53
C ASN A 231 10.16 8.50 -3.95
N ARG A 232 9.06 8.21 -4.64
CA ARG A 232 8.75 8.70 -5.97
C ARG A 232 7.54 9.64 -5.90
N SER A 233 7.82 10.93 -5.96
CA SER A 233 6.77 11.93 -5.73
C SER A 233 5.85 12.12 -6.93
N ARG A 234 4.55 12.22 -6.65
CA ARG A 234 3.47 12.56 -7.59
C ARG A 234 3.42 11.74 -8.88
N ILE A 235 3.82 10.47 -8.84
CA ILE A 235 3.85 9.61 -10.04
C ILE A 235 2.56 8.84 -10.28
N LEU A 236 1.73 8.63 -9.24
CA LEU A 236 0.50 7.86 -9.36
C LEU A 236 -0.71 8.79 -9.33
N LYS A 237 -1.51 8.79 -10.41
CA LYS A 237 -2.83 9.43 -10.44
C LYS A 237 -3.87 8.43 -9.92
N ILE A 238 -4.63 8.81 -8.92
CA ILE A 238 -5.61 7.94 -8.27
C ILE A 238 -6.95 8.65 -8.05
N ILE A 239 -8.05 7.90 -8.15
CA ILE A 239 -9.39 8.38 -7.79
C ILE A 239 -9.57 8.25 -6.28
N VAL A 240 -10.02 9.33 -5.64
CA VAL A 240 -10.34 9.36 -4.21
C VAL A 240 -11.78 9.79 -3.98
N ALA A 241 -12.36 9.37 -2.85
CA ALA A 241 -13.65 9.87 -2.40
C ALA A 241 -13.54 11.32 -1.90
N ARG A 242 -14.68 12.01 -1.85
CA ARG A 242 -14.75 13.35 -1.27
C ARG A 242 -14.69 13.23 0.25
N ASP A 243 -13.67 13.82 0.86
CA ASP A 243 -13.65 13.99 2.32
C ASP A 243 -14.89 14.76 2.76
N LYS A 244 -15.73 14.14 3.59
CA LYS A 244 -16.67 14.89 4.43
C LYS A 244 -15.81 15.61 5.46
N ILE A 245 -15.62 16.92 5.31
CA ILE A 245 -15.08 17.76 6.38
C ILE A 245 -15.98 17.50 7.60
N LYS A 246 -15.47 16.76 8.59
CA LYS A 246 -16.12 16.71 9.90
C LYS A 246 -15.89 18.08 10.52
N THR A 247 -16.84 18.99 10.37
CA THR A 247 -16.94 20.15 11.24
C THR A 247 -17.02 19.62 12.66
N LYS A 248 -16.00 19.92 13.48
CA LYS A 248 -16.11 19.76 14.93
C LYS A 248 -17.22 20.70 15.38
N ASN A 249 -18.37 20.14 15.75
CA ASN A 249 -19.30 20.82 16.63
C ASN A 249 -18.77 20.75 18.06
#